data_AF-A0A8T4M7D8-F1
#
_entry.id   AF-A0A8T4M7D8-F1
#
_cell.length_a   1.000
_cell.length_b   1.000
_cell.length_c   1.000
_cell.angle_alpha   90.00
_cell.angle_beta   90.00
_cell.angle_gamma   90.00
#
_symmetry.space_group_name_H-M   'P 1'
#
loop_
_entity.id
_entity.type
_entity.pdbx_description
1 polymer ?
#
loop_
_entity_poly.entity_id
_entity_poly.type
_entity_poly.pdbx_seq_one_letter_code
_entity_poly.pdbx_strand_id
1 'polypeptide(L)' 'MIEKVKIQLSKYSLENIIFTKHAIIQALARNINIEEVKQNIINPKGLIYVEKQEADLELEEKYDCYFEQGKTNIKDIS' A
#
# COMPACT_ATOMS: atom_id res chain seq x y z
N MET A 1 -14.12 -6.26 -6.43
CA MET A 1 -12.79 -6.85 -6.19
C MET A 1 -12.02 -6.01 -5.16
N ILE A 2 -11.86 -4.72 -5.41
CA ILE A 2 -11.23 -3.76 -4.49
C ILE A 2 -11.77 -3.80 -3.05
N GLU A 3 -13.09 -3.84 -2.88
CA GLU A 3 -13.71 -3.91 -1.55
C GLU A 3 -13.33 -5.18 -0.78
N LYS A 4 -13.12 -6.31 -1.47
CA LYS A 4 -12.65 -7.54 -0.81
C LYS A 4 -11.23 -7.38 -0.26
N VAL A 5 -10.36 -6.72 -1.04
CA VAL A 5 -8.99 -6.42 -0.61
C VAL A 5 -8.97 -5.42 0.54
N LYS A 6 -9.84 -4.38 0.52
CA LYS A 6 -9.99 -3.48 1.67
C LYS A 6 -10.42 -4.23 2.94
N ILE A 7 -11.40 -5.12 2.84
CA ILE A 7 -11.87 -5.97 3.95
C ILE A 7 -10.78 -6.93 4.44
N GLN A 8 -9.93 -7.43 3.54
CA GLN A 8 -8.81 -8.31 3.90
C GLN A 8 -7.72 -7.52 4.62
N LEU A 9 -7.32 -6.37 4.07
CA LEU A 9 -6.32 -5.48 4.66
C LEU A 9 -6.75 -4.96 6.04
N SER A 10 -8.05 -4.69 6.25
CA SER A 10 -8.56 -4.23 7.54
C SER A 10 -8.46 -5.26 8.67
N LYS A 11 -8.12 -6.53 8.38
CA LYS A 11 -7.91 -7.57 9.41
C LYS A 11 -6.51 -7.53 10.03
N TYR A 12 -5.57 -6.82 9.41
CA TYR A 12 -4.19 -6.76 9.85
C TYR A 12 -3.95 -5.49 10.69
N SER A 13 -3.05 -5.61 11.67
CA SER A 13 -2.54 -4.48 12.46
C SER A 13 -1.24 -3.93 11.88
N LEU A 14 -0.79 -2.76 12.35
CA LEU A 14 0.46 -2.11 11.92
C LEU A 14 1.69 -2.99 12.19
N GLU A 15 1.61 -3.83 13.22
CA GLU A 15 2.65 -4.76 13.63
C GLU A 15 2.74 -5.96 12.68
N ASN A 16 1.64 -6.31 12.01
CA ASN A 16 1.65 -7.37 10.99
C ASN A 16 2.27 -6.92 9.66
N ILE A 17 2.46 -5.62 9.46
CA ILE A 17 3.08 -5.07 8.24
C ILE A 17 4.59 -5.00 8.43
N ILE A 18 5.29 -5.93 7.78
CA ILE A 18 6.75 -6.03 7.80
C ILE A 18 7.29 -5.58 6.45
N PHE A 19 8.16 -4.56 6.46
CA PHE A 19 8.88 -4.14 5.28
C PHE A 19 10.19 -4.93 5.15
N THR A 20 10.51 -5.32 3.93
CA THR A 20 11.84 -5.87 3.63
C THR A 20 12.90 -4.79 3.78
N LYS A 21 14.15 -5.20 4.06
CA LYS A 21 15.30 -4.28 4.11
C LYS A 21 15.43 -3.45 2.83
N HIS A 22 15.18 -4.07 1.67
CA HIS A 22 15.21 -3.39 0.38
C HIS A 22 14.16 -2.26 0.30
N ALA A 23 12.92 -2.54 0.72
CA ALA A 23 11.86 -1.54 0.72
C ALA A 23 12.16 -0.37 1.68
N ILE A 24 12.72 -0.65 2.86
CA ILE A 24 13.14 0.39 3.82
C ILE A 24 14.21 1.29 3.19
N ILE A 25 15.24 0.72 2.55
CA ILE A 25 16.30 1.49 1.88
C ILE A 25 15.73 2.37 0.77
N GLN A 26 14.83 1.83 -0.05
CA GLN A 26 14.17 2.58 -1.13
C GLN A 26 13.30 3.73 -0.59
N ALA A 27 12.57 3.50 0.50
CA ALA A 27 11.76 4.53 1.14
C ALA A 27 12.64 5.67 1.67
N LEU A 28 13.74 5.36 2.36
CA LEU A 28 14.71 6.35 2.85
C LEU A 28 15.32 7.16 1.70
N ALA A 29 15.76 6.50 0.62
CA ALA A 29 16.35 7.16 -0.54
C ALA A 29 15.38 8.13 -1.25
N ARG A 30 14.06 7.89 -1.12
CA ARG A 30 12.99 8.71 -1.71
C ARG A 30 12.31 9.63 -0.71
N ASN A 31 12.81 9.72 0.52
CA ASN A 31 12.20 10.48 1.61
C ASN A 31 10.72 10.14 1.86
N ILE A 32 10.37 8.85 1.77
CA ILE A 32 9.03 8.32 2.02
C ILE A 32 8.91 7.92 3.49
N ASN A 33 7.87 8.40 4.17
CA ASN A 33 7.57 8.00 5.53
C ASN A 33 6.95 6.60 5.57
N ILE A 34 7.71 5.60 6.06
CA ILE A 34 7.25 4.21 6.13
C ILE A 34 6.04 4.05 7.05
N GLU A 35 5.94 4.84 8.11
CA GLU A 35 4.79 4.78 9.03
C GLU A 35 3.52 5.25 8.32
N GLU A 36 3.60 6.31 7.52
CA GLU A 36 2.49 6.76 6.67
C GLU A 36 2.06 5.67 5.68
N VAL A 37 3.03 4.97 5.06
CA VAL A 37 2.74 3.85 4.16
C VAL A 37 1.99 2.73 4.90
N LYS A 38 2.38 2.39 6.14
CA LYS A 38 1.65 1.40 6.95
C LYS A 38 0.20 1.81 7.18
N GLN A 39 -0.03 3.07 7.57
CA GLN A 39 -1.38 3.59 7.78
C GLN A 39 -2.22 3.53 6.51
N ASN A 40 -1.62 3.85 5.36
CA ASN A 40 -2.29 3.78 4.06
C ASN A 40 -2.60 2.34 3.63
N ILE A 41 -1.80 1.34 4.01
CA ILE A 41 -2.09 -0.07 3.72
C ILE A 41 -3.28 -0.57 4.55
N ILE A 42 -3.36 -0.24 5.85
CA ILE A 42 -4.46 -0.69 6.73
C ILE A 42 -5.75 0.06 6.43
N ASN A 43 -5.64 1.34 6.11
CA ASN A 43 -6.78 2.19 5.75
C ASN A 43 -6.62 2.74 4.32
N PRO A 44 -6.81 1.88 3.31
CA PRO A 44 -6.54 2.19 1.91
C PRO A 44 -7.63 3.08 1.30
N LYS A 45 -7.77 4.31 1.81
CA LYS A 45 -8.75 5.32 1.34
C LYS A 45 -8.56 5.67 -0.13
N GLY A 46 -7.33 5.63 -0.64
CA GLY A 46 -6.96 5.96 -2.02
C GLY A 46 -6.72 4.74 -2.92
N LEU A 47 -7.09 3.53 -2.54
CA LEU A 47 -6.86 2.36 -3.39
C LEU A 47 -7.91 2.34 -4.53
N ILE A 48 -7.46 2.36 -5.79
CA ILE A 48 -8.33 2.55 -6.96
C ILE A 48 -8.37 1.36 -7.93
N TYR A 49 -7.26 0.66 -8.09
CA TYR A 49 -7.20 -0.52 -8.96
C TYR A 49 -6.62 -1.67 -8.18
N VAL A 50 -7.34 -2.79 -8.18
CA VAL A 50 -6.97 -4.04 -7.53
C VAL A 50 -7.39 -5.15 -8.47
N GLU A 51 -6.41 -5.79 -9.09
CA GLU A 51 -6.58 -7.00 -9.89
C GLU A 51 -5.82 -8.14 -9.21
N LYS A 52 -6.42 -9.33 -9.13
CA LYS A 52 -5.75 -10.52 -8.59
C LYS A 52 -4.80 -11.07 -9.67
N GLN A 53 -3.56 -11.33 -9.29
CA GLN A 53 -2.56 -11.94 -10.15
C GLN A 53 -2.35 -13.42 -9.82
N GLU A 54 -1.70 -14.13 -10.73
CA GLU A 54 -1.22 -15.48 -10.47
C GLU A 54 -0.21 -15.45 -9.32
N ALA A 55 -0.43 -16.33 -8.34
CA ALA A 55 0.46 -16.50 -7.20
C ALA A 55 1.49 -17.59 -7.53
N ASP A 56 2.73 -17.44 -7.02
CA ASP A 56 3.77 -18.43 -7.28
C ASP A 56 3.69 -19.60 -6.27
N LEU A 57 2.98 -19.39 -5.15
CA LEU A 57 2.88 -20.33 -4.03
C LEU A 57 1.41 -20.64 -3.68
N GLU A 58 1.18 -21.85 -3.18
CA GLU A 58 -0.17 -22.43 -2.93
C GLU A 58 -1.00 -21.66 -1.87
N LEU A 59 -0.36 -20.82 -1.06
CA LEU A 59 -0.99 -19.99 -0.01
C LEU A 59 -0.79 -18.49 -0.23
N GLU A 60 -0.21 -18.10 -1.37
CA GLU A 60 0.03 -16.71 -1.69
C GLU A 60 -1.17 -16.13 -2.46
N GLU A 61 -1.49 -14.87 -2.17
CA GLU A 61 -2.39 -14.08 -3.00
C GLU A 61 -1.65 -12.82 -3.44
N LYS A 62 -1.52 -12.63 -4.76
CA LYS A 62 -0.92 -11.42 -5.35
C LYS A 62 -2.00 -10.51 -5.89
N TYR A 63 -1.81 -9.21 -5.70
CA TYR A 63 -2.71 -8.18 -6.18
C TYR A 63 -1.93 -7.01 -6.76
N ASP A 64 -2.30 -6.56 -7.97
CA ASP A 64 -1.79 -5.31 -8.53
C ASP A 64 -2.62 -4.14 -8.01
N CYS A 65 -1.99 -3.33 -7.15
CA CYS A 65 -2.64 -2.30 -6.37
C CYS A 65 -2.04 -0.92 -6.65
N TYR A 66 -2.90 0.08 -6.85
CA TYR A 66 -2.49 1.48 -7.00
C TYR A 66 -3.17 2.37 -5.96
N PHE A 67 -2.37 3.16 -5.26
CA PHE A 67 -2.86 4.24 -4.41
C PHE A 67 -2.92 5.52 -5.26
N GLU A 68 -4.11 6.08 -5.43
CA GLU A 68 -4.26 7.45 -5.89
C GLU A 68 -3.64 8.35 -4.83
N GLN A 69 -2.50 8.95 -5.14
CA GLN A 69 -2.05 10.14 -4.43
C GLN A 69 -3.12 11.19 -4.69
N GLY A 70 -3.93 11.49 -3.67
CA GLY A 70 -4.86 12.61 -3.71
C GLY A 70 -4.12 13.82 -4.25
N LYS A 71 -4.66 14.45 -5.29
CA LYS A 71 -4.07 15.58 -6.01
C LYS A 71 -3.33 16.50 -5.03
N THR A 72 -2.00 16.45 -5.02
CA THR A 72 -1.22 17.56 -4.48
C THR A 72 -1.64 18.76 -5.31
N ASN A 73 -2.41 19.68 -4.74
CA ASN A 73 -2.67 20.94 -5.39
C ASN A 73 -1.30 21.61 -5.58
N ILE A 74 -0.85 21.71 -6.83
CA ILE A 74 0.39 22.42 -7.22
C ILE A 74 0.30 23.93 -6.87
N LYS A 75 -0.77 24.38 -6.19
CA LYS A 75 -0.93 25.74 -5.67
C LYS A 75 -0.26 25.99 -4.32
N ASP A 76 0.17 24.96 -3.60
CA ASP A 76 0.91 25.12 -2.33
C ASP A 76 2.43 25.21 -2.53
N ILE A 77 2.88 25.26 -3.79
CA ILE A 77 4.24 25.64 -4.18
C ILE A 77 4.11 26.92 -5.02
N SER A 78 3.83 28.04 -4.36
CA SER A 78 3.82 29.39 -4.96
C SER A 78 4.32 30.39 -3.94
#